data_AF-A0A5J4DSJ9-F1
#
_entry.id   AF-A0A5J4DSJ9-F1
#
_cell.length_a   1.000
_cell.length_b   1.000
_cell.length_c   1.000
_cell.angle_alpha   90.00
_cell.angle_beta   90.00
_cell.angle_gamma   90.00
#
_symmetry.space_group_name_H-M   'P 1'
#
loop_
_entity.id
_entity.type
_entity.pdbx_description
1 polymer ?
#
loop_
_entity_poly.entity_id
_entity_poly.type
_entity_poly.pdbx_seq_one_letter_code
_entity_poly.pdbx_strand_id
1 'polypeptide(L)'
;MKPTKMRNQQIYQASYAVRSKQLSGPLSKELRKKYGKRSIRLSLDDSVRIIRGEYKGIDGKITKISVAKGCIAIEGIKKEKLKGEKIDVYIPSSNILITSLNMDDHWRKSKLEGKKPKSTPKETKPEKTKETKPEKTKETKPEKTKETKPEKTKETKPEKTKETKPEKTKIKSKEVKN
;
A
#
# COMPACT_ATOMS: atom_id res chain seq x y z
N MET A 1 -29.80 27.53 -12.48
CA MET A 1 -28.50 27.96 -11.89
C MET A 1 -27.55 28.39 -13.02
N LYS A 2 -26.82 29.52 -12.94
CA LYS A 2 -25.97 29.99 -14.06
C LYS A 2 -24.61 29.26 -14.08
N PRO A 3 -24.24 28.49 -15.14
CA PRO A 3 -23.03 27.66 -15.16
C PRO A 3 -21.71 28.42 -14.95
N THR A 4 -21.61 29.65 -15.48
CA THR A 4 -20.42 30.51 -15.33
C THR A 4 -20.11 30.80 -13.86
N LYS A 5 -21.14 31.08 -13.04
CA LYS A 5 -20.94 31.33 -11.60
C LYS A 5 -20.37 30.10 -10.88
N MET A 6 -20.83 28.89 -11.23
CA MET A 6 -20.24 27.65 -10.69
C MET A 6 -18.78 27.46 -11.11
N ARG A 7 -18.46 27.60 -12.40
CA ARG A 7 -17.09 27.40 -12.90
C ARG A 7 -16.10 28.40 -12.28
N ASN A 8 -16.51 29.65 -12.07
CA ASN A 8 -15.69 30.63 -11.37
C ASN A 8 -15.44 30.20 -9.91
N GLN A 9 -16.48 29.87 -9.15
CA GLN A 9 -16.38 29.48 -7.74
C GLN A 9 -15.63 28.15 -7.51
N GLN A 10 -15.74 27.20 -8.45
CA GLN A 10 -15.20 25.84 -8.29
C GLN A 10 -13.86 25.61 -9.02
N ILE A 11 -13.53 26.39 -10.05
CA ILE A 11 -12.32 26.15 -10.86
C ILE A 11 -11.44 27.40 -10.86
N TYR A 12 -11.87 28.47 -11.51
CA TYR A 12 -11.00 29.60 -11.86
C TYR A 12 -10.61 30.45 -10.64
N GLN A 13 -11.58 30.86 -9.83
CA GLN A 13 -11.44 31.69 -8.62
C GLN A 13 -11.57 30.87 -7.33
N ALA A 14 -11.46 29.55 -7.41
CA ALA A 14 -11.61 28.65 -6.28
C ALA A 14 -10.49 28.82 -5.24
N SER A 15 -10.87 29.03 -3.98
CA SER A 15 -9.91 29.15 -2.87
C SER A 15 -9.13 27.84 -2.66
N TYR A 16 -7.96 27.95 -2.02
CA TYR A 16 -7.09 26.81 -1.75
C TYR A 16 -7.81 25.67 -0.99
N ALA A 17 -8.71 26.02 -0.06
CA ALA A 17 -9.53 25.06 0.67
C ALA A 17 -10.54 24.30 -0.22
N VAL A 18 -11.06 24.93 -1.29
CA VAL A 18 -11.93 24.26 -2.27
C VAL A 18 -11.12 23.34 -3.17
N ARG A 19 -10.02 23.83 -3.76
CA ARG A 19 -9.11 23.00 -4.58
C ARG A 19 -8.54 21.81 -3.81
N SER A 20 -8.20 22.01 -2.54
CA SER A 20 -7.71 20.96 -1.63
C SER A 20 -8.79 19.91 -1.30
N LYS A 21 -10.08 20.24 -1.32
CA LYS A 21 -11.19 19.26 -1.20
C LYS A 21 -11.43 18.49 -2.50
N GLN A 22 -11.26 19.14 -3.65
CA GLN A 22 -11.45 18.55 -4.98
C GLN A 22 -10.40 17.49 -5.32
N LEU A 23 -9.17 17.64 -4.81
CA LEU A 23 -8.06 16.69 -4.97
C LEU A 23 -8.29 15.36 -4.22
N SER A 24 -9.29 14.62 -4.66
CA SER A 24 -9.70 13.32 -4.14
C SER A 24 -9.69 12.27 -5.23
N GLY A 25 -9.40 11.03 -4.84
CA GLY A 25 -9.39 9.86 -5.71
C GLY A 25 -10.40 8.81 -5.24
N PRO A 26 -11.01 8.04 -6.17
CA PRO A 26 -11.82 6.88 -5.82
C PRO A 26 -10.98 5.76 -5.19
N LEU A 27 -11.50 5.17 -4.10
CA LEU A 27 -10.91 3.99 -3.46
C LEU A 27 -11.15 2.71 -4.28
N SER A 28 -10.26 1.72 -4.15
CA SER A 28 -10.43 0.36 -4.68
C SER A 28 -11.67 -0.35 -4.15
N LYS A 29 -12.06 -1.48 -4.76
CA LYS A 29 -13.22 -2.27 -4.31
C LYS A 29 -13.01 -2.83 -2.89
N GLU A 30 -11.80 -3.27 -2.52
CA GLU A 30 -11.50 -3.71 -1.14
C GLU A 30 -11.55 -2.56 -0.14
N LEU A 31 -10.88 -1.43 -0.41
CA LEU A 31 -10.86 -0.27 0.49
C LEU A 31 -12.28 0.32 0.70
N ARG A 32 -13.14 0.25 -0.32
CA ARG A 32 -14.57 0.59 -0.23
C ARG A 32 -15.32 -0.32 0.73
N LYS A 33 -15.09 -1.64 0.67
CA LYS A 33 -15.68 -2.60 1.63
C LYS A 33 -15.18 -2.35 3.06
N LYS A 34 -13.86 -2.12 3.23
CA LYS A 34 -13.23 -1.93 4.55
C LYS A 34 -13.68 -0.66 5.28
N TYR A 35 -13.88 0.45 4.57
CA TYR A 35 -14.12 1.76 5.18
C TYR A 35 -15.46 2.43 4.82
N GLY A 36 -16.27 1.83 3.95
CA GLY A 36 -17.58 2.36 3.53
C GLY A 36 -17.54 3.69 2.76
N LYS A 37 -16.36 4.22 2.40
CA LYS A 37 -16.20 5.48 1.65
C LYS A 37 -15.94 5.21 0.16
N ARG A 38 -16.51 6.03 -0.73
CA ARG A 38 -16.31 5.89 -2.20
C ARG A 38 -14.97 6.46 -2.69
N SER A 39 -14.47 7.50 -2.01
CA SER A 39 -13.26 8.28 -2.31
C SER A 39 -12.68 8.92 -1.04
N ILE A 40 -11.42 9.35 -1.11
CA ILE A 40 -10.73 10.13 -0.06
C ILE A 40 -9.83 11.20 -0.72
N ARG A 41 -9.47 12.26 0.01
CA ARG A 41 -8.42 13.19 -0.41
C ARG A 41 -7.08 12.47 -0.51
N LEU A 42 -6.33 12.73 -1.57
CA LEU A 42 -4.98 12.19 -1.75
C LEU A 42 -4.00 12.72 -0.69
N SER A 43 -3.05 11.88 -0.30
CA SER A 43 -1.87 12.17 0.51
C SER A 43 -0.60 11.91 -0.29
N LEU A 44 0.54 12.37 0.22
CA LEU A 44 1.83 11.78 -0.16
C LEU A 44 1.85 10.30 0.26
N ASP A 45 2.61 9.49 -0.47
CA ASP A 45 2.85 8.06 -0.20
C ASP A 45 1.63 7.12 -0.26
N ASP A 46 0.45 7.61 -0.68
CA ASP A 46 -0.64 6.72 -1.12
C ASP A 46 -0.19 5.93 -2.36
N SER A 47 -0.49 4.62 -2.41
CA SER A 47 -0.25 3.79 -3.60
C SER A 47 -1.47 3.86 -4.52
N VAL A 48 -1.23 4.24 -5.77
CA VAL A 48 -2.26 4.57 -6.75
C VAL A 48 -2.04 3.83 -8.07
N ARG A 49 -3.13 3.59 -8.82
CA ARG A 49 -3.12 2.98 -10.15
C ARG A 49 -3.91 3.82 -11.14
N ILE A 50 -3.41 4.01 -12.36
CA ILE A 50 -4.03 4.91 -13.34
C ILE A 50 -5.10 4.19 -14.16
N ILE A 51 -6.28 4.79 -14.24
CA ILE A 51 -7.47 4.26 -14.93
C ILE A 51 -7.57 4.81 -16.37
N ARG A 52 -7.14 6.06 -16.62
CA ARG A 52 -7.32 6.77 -17.89
C ARG A 52 -6.09 7.59 -18.29
N GLY A 53 -5.92 7.78 -19.60
CA GLY A 53 -4.81 8.53 -20.20
C GLY A 53 -3.70 7.62 -20.72
N GLU A 54 -2.63 8.25 -21.21
CA GLU A 54 -1.40 7.63 -21.74
C GLU A 54 -0.85 6.53 -20.82
N TYR A 55 -0.74 6.83 -19.53
CA TYR A 55 -0.15 5.96 -18.50
C TYR A 55 -1.13 4.95 -17.86
N LYS A 56 -2.20 4.58 -18.57
CA LYS A 56 -3.23 3.66 -18.06
C LYS A 56 -2.65 2.30 -17.67
N GLY A 57 -3.08 1.78 -16.53
CA GLY A 57 -2.71 0.45 -16.03
C GLY A 57 -1.54 0.47 -15.05
N ILE A 58 -0.62 1.42 -15.18
CA ILE A 58 0.54 1.63 -14.32
C ILE A 58 0.11 1.99 -12.89
N ASP A 59 0.81 1.44 -11.91
CA ASP A 59 0.74 1.77 -10.49
C ASP A 59 2.06 2.38 -9.96
N GLY A 60 1.96 3.07 -8.83
CA GLY A 60 3.09 3.74 -8.18
C GLY A 60 2.66 4.55 -6.96
N LYS A 61 3.60 5.17 -6.24
CA LYS A 61 3.32 6.04 -5.09
C LYS A 61 3.15 7.50 -5.50
N ILE A 62 2.38 8.27 -4.73
CA ILE A 62 2.27 9.73 -4.89
C ILE A 62 3.52 10.42 -4.32
N THR A 63 4.37 10.93 -5.21
CA THR A 63 5.60 11.68 -4.85
C THR A 63 5.34 13.17 -4.62
N LYS A 64 4.40 13.78 -5.34
CA LYS A 64 4.12 15.22 -5.23
C LYS A 64 2.66 15.56 -5.51
N ILE A 65 2.10 16.47 -4.72
CA ILE A 65 0.74 16.99 -4.88
C ILE A 65 0.78 18.45 -5.33
N SER A 66 0.07 18.79 -6.41
CA SER A 66 -0.13 20.17 -6.86
C SER A 66 -1.59 20.57 -6.73
N VAL A 67 -1.95 21.15 -5.58
CA VAL A 67 -3.31 21.67 -5.31
C VAL A 67 -3.68 22.80 -6.28
N ALA A 68 -2.70 23.57 -6.76
CA ALA A 68 -2.92 24.63 -7.75
C ALA A 68 -3.38 24.08 -9.12
N LYS A 69 -2.85 22.91 -9.54
CA LYS A 69 -3.21 22.26 -10.83
C LYS A 69 -4.31 21.19 -10.69
N GLY A 70 -4.68 20.79 -9.48
CA GLY A 70 -5.59 19.65 -9.25
C GLY A 70 -4.98 18.28 -9.61
N CYS A 71 -3.65 18.21 -9.71
CA CYS A 71 -2.91 17.06 -10.22
C CYS A 71 -1.84 16.57 -9.24
N ILE A 72 -1.38 15.35 -9.45
CA ILE A 72 -0.31 14.70 -8.70
C ILE A 72 0.80 14.21 -9.63
N ALA A 73 2.02 14.09 -9.12
CA ALA A 73 3.07 13.27 -9.69
C ALA A 73 3.04 11.88 -9.06
N ILE A 74 3.40 10.87 -9.85
CA ILE A 74 3.48 9.46 -9.42
C ILE A 74 4.91 8.97 -9.71
N GLU A 75 5.43 8.16 -8.81
CA GLU A 75 6.73 7.51 -8.95
C GLU A 75 6.85 6.73 -10.28
N GLY A 76 8.03 6.71 -10.89
CA GLY A 76 8.28 6.12 -12.20
C GLY A 76 7.77 6.94 -13.41
N ILE A 77 6.76 7.81 -13.26
CA ILE A 77 6.13 8.49 -14.39
C ILE A 77 6.76 9.88 -14.65
N LYS A 78 7.80 9.87 -15.49
CA LYS A 78 8.53 11.07 -15.93
C LYS A 78 8.57 11.15 -17.47
N LYS A 79 8.60 12.37 -18.03
CA LYS A 79 8.94 12.62 -19.44
C LYS A 79 10.32 13.24 -19.53
N GLU A 80 11.09 12.82 -20.54
CA GLU A 80 12.45 13.27 -20.78
C GLU A 80 12.45 14.52 -21.67
N LYS A 81 13.28 15.51 -21.35
CA LYS A 81 13.55 16.67 -22.21
C LYS A 81 14.53 16.26 -23.32
N LEU A 82 14.59 17.08 -24.38
CA LEU A 82 15.69 17.05 -25.37
C LEU A 82 17.11 17.22 -24.77
N LYS A 83 17.22 17.64 -23.49
CA LYS A 83 18.46 17.74 -22.71
C LYS A 83 18.70 16.57 -21.73
N GLY A 84 17.96 15.46 -21.85
CA GLY A 84 18.06 14.29 -20.95
C GLY A 84 17.45 14.44 -19.55
N GLU A 85 17.13 15.68 -19.11
CA GLU A 85 16.45 15.92 -17.83
C GLU A 85 15.06 15.25 -17.78
N LYS A 86 14.75 14.56 -16.68
CA LYS A 86 13.47 13.84 -16.49
C LYS A 86 12.50 14.63 -15.61
N ILE A 87 11.43 15.16 -16.21
CA ILE A 87 10.38 15.94 -15.53
C ILE A 87 9.26 15.01 -15.05
N ASP A 88 8.76 15.20 -13.83
CA ASP A 88 7.55 14.54 -13.33
C ASP A 88 6.30 14.90 -14.15
N VAL A 89 5.48 13.90 -14.51
CA VAL A 89 4.20 14.14 -15.19
C VAL A 89 3.10 14.40 -14.17
N TYR A 90 2.33 15.48 -14.39
CA TYR A 90 1.18 15.82 -13.55
C TYR A 90 -0.12 15.20 -14.08
N ILE A 91 -0.68 14.26 -13.32
CA ILE A 91 -1.90 13.50 -13.67
C ILE A 91 -3.06 13.94 -12.76
N PRO A 92 -4.28 14.19 -13.30
CA PRO A 92 -5.42 14.64 -12.50
C PRO A 92 -5.98 13.53 -11.59
N SER A 93 -6.39 13.89 -10.37
CA SER A 93 -6.83 12.92 -9.34
C SER A 93 -8.05 12.08 -9.73
N SER A 94 -8.84 12.53 -10.71
CA SER A 94 -10.04 11.86 -11.24
C SER A 94 -9.76 10.68 -12.19
N ASN A 95 -8.52 10.56 -12.70
CA ASN A 95 -8.10 9.51 -13.63
C ASN A 95 -7.44 8.30 -12.95
N ILE A 96 -7.53 8.24 -11.62
CA ILE A 96 -6.68 7.41 -10.76
C ILE A 96 -7.56 6.59 -9.82
N LEU A 97 -7.13 5.38 -9.46
CA LEU A 97 -7.67 4.55 -8.39
C LEU A 97 -6.67 4.54 -7.23
N ILE A 98 -7.15 4.62 -5.99
CA ILE A 98 -6.28 4.42 -4.81
C ILE A 98 -6.33 2.94 -4.43
N THR A 99 -5.16 2.29 -4.45
CA THR A 99 -4.97 0.87 -4.14
C THR A 99 -4.64 0.67 -2.67
N SER A 100 -3.73 1.48 -2.13
CA SER A 100 -3.30 1.48 -0.72
C SER A 100 -3.25 2.91 -0.18
N LEU A 101 -3.46 3.06 1.12
CA LEU A 101 -3.52 4.37 1.79
C LEU A 101 -2.35 4.52 2.75
N ASN A 102 -1.67 5.67 2.71
CA ASN A 102 -0.90 6.11 3.87
C ASN A 102 -1.89 6.30 5.05
N MET A 103 -1.54 5.76 6.21
CA MET A 103 -2.35 5.85 7.43
C MET A 103 -1.52 6.35 8.63
N ASP A 104 -0.53 7.22 8.42
CA ASP A 104 0.26 7.80 9.51
C ASP A 104 -0.60 8.82 10.28
N ASP A 105 -1.14 9.80 9.56
CA ASP A 105 -2.00 10.87 10.08
C ASP A 105 -3.26 10.38 10.84
N HIS A 106 -3.37 10.76 12.11
CA HIS A 106 -4.50 10.46 12.99
C HIS A 106 -5.83 11.09 12.54
N TRP A 107 -5.80 12.30 11.96
CA TRP A 107 -7.00 12.96 11.44
C TRP A 107 -7.50 12.26 10.17
N ARG A 108 -6.59 11.79 9.30
CA ARG A 108 -6.90 10.91 8.15
C ARG A 108 -7.52 9.58 8.60
N LYS A 109 -6.96 8.89 9.60
CA LYS A 109 -7.55 7.68 10.21
C LYS A 109 -9.00 7.93 10.65
N SER A 110 -9.19 8.92 11.54
CA SER A 110 -10.51 9.25 12.12
C SER A 110 -11.56 9.59 11.06
N LYS A 111 -11.19 10.39 10.06
CA LYS A 111 -12.06 10.81 8.95
C LYS A 111 -12.45 9.65 8.02
N LEU A 112 -11.58 8.66 7.86
CA LEU A 112 -11.84 7.46 7.06
C LEU A 112 -12.81 6.51 7.77
N GLU A 113 -12.58 6.27 9.07
CA GLU A 113 -13.48 5.50 9.95
C GLU A 113 -14.81 6.21 10.23
N GLY A 114 -14.92 7.51 9.96
CA GLY A 114 -16.12 8.32 10.20
C GLY A 114 -16.34 8.72 11.67
N LYS A 115 -15.39 8.41 12.56
CA LYS A 115 -15.40 8.86 13.95
C LYS A 115 -15.08 10.35 14.02
N LYS A 116 -15.77 11.11 14.88
CA LYS A 116 -15.35 12.48 15.21
C LYS A 116 -13.94 12.41 15.83
N PRO A 117 -12.94 13.17 15.35
CA PRO A 117 -11.62 13.15 15.94
C PRO A 117 -11.70 13.66 17.38
N LYS A 118 -11.20 12.88 18.35
CA LYS A 118 -10.98 13.38 19.71
C LYS A 118 -9.79 14.33 19.69
N SER A 119 -9.83 15.38 20.51
CA SER A 119 -8.88 16.50 20.46
C SER A 119 -7.49 16.19 21.02
N THR A 120 -7.25 14.98 21.54
CA THR A 120 -5.95 14.55 22.08
C THR A 120 -5.60 13.13 21.61
N PRO A 121 -4.33 12.87 21.23
CA PRO A 121 -3.83 11.51 21.14
C PRO A 121 -3.79 10.91 22.54
N LYS A 122 -4.48 9.79 22.78
CA LYS A 122 -4.30 9.02 24.01
C LYS A 122 -3.20 7.99 23.74
N GLU A 123 -2.05 8.16 24.39
CA GLU A 123 -0.95 7.20 24.31
C GLU A 123 -1.42 5.83 24.84
N THR A 124 -1.28 4.79 24.03
CA THR A 124 -1.53 3.41 24.45
C THR A 124 -0.20 2.72 24.63
N LYS A 125 0.25 2.58 25.88
CA LYS A 125 1.42 1.73 26.22
C LYS A 125 1.10 0.26 25.88
N PRO A 126 2.10 -0.55 25.48
CA PRO A 126 1.87 -1.90 25.00
C PRO A 126 1.35 -2.83 26.10
N GLU A 127 0.48 -3.76 25.73
CA GLU A 127 0.01 -4.82 26.62
C GLU A 127 1.14 -5.79 26.97
N LYS A 128 1.16 -6.25 28.23
CA LYS A 128 2.10 -7.28 28.69
C LYS A 128 1.54 -8.67 28.38
N THR A 129 2.25 -9.44 27.58
CA THR A 129 2.06 -10.89 27.47
C THR A 129 2.18 -11.54 28.84
N LYS A 130 1.30 -12.50 29.15
CA LYS A 130 1.44 -13.44 30.27
C LYS A 130 1.26 -14.87 29.75
N GLU A 131 2.33 -15.64 29.81
CA GLU A 131 2.31 -17.10 29.63
C GLU A 131 2.68 -17.79 30.94
N THR A 132 2.41 -19.10 31.03
CA THR A 132 2.83 -20.08 32.07
C THR A 132 2.10 -20.02 33.43
N LYS A 133 1.88 -21.14 34.16
CA LYS A 133 2.25 -22.58 33.99
C LYS A 133 1.10 -23.53 34.53
N PRO A 134 1.23 -24.86 34.79
CA PRO A 134 0.19 -25.84 34.39
C PRO A 134 -0.26 -26.83 35.52
N GLU A 135 -0.64 -28.07 35.14
CA GLU A 135 -1.12 -29.24 35.93
C GLU A 135 -2.66 -29.30 36.15
N LYS A 136 -3.34 -30.47 36.24
CA LYS A 136 -2.90 -31.90 36.23
C LYS A 136 -3.97 -32.84 35.61
N THR A 137 -3.62 -34.12 35.44
CA THR A 137 -4.31 -35.18 34.66
C THR A 137 -5.51 -35.88 35.34
N LYS A 138 -6.42 -36.48 34.55
CA LYS A 138 -7.16 -37.72 34.93
C LYS A 138 -7.63 -38.52 33.70
N GLU A 139 -7.55 -39.85 33.79
CA GLU A 139 -8.01 -40.85 32.80
C GLU A 139 -9.34 -41.52 33.33
N THR A 140 -10.06 -42.47 32.72
CA THR A 140 -9.71 -43.59 31.81
C THR A 140 -10.97 -44.30 31.21
N LYS A 141 -10.94 -44.74 29.93
CA LYS A 141 -11.53 -46.02 29.36
C LYS A 141 -13.08 -46.32 29.42
N PRO A 142 -13.62 -47.39 28.77
CA PRO A 142 -13.57 -47.75 27.32
C PRO A 142 -14.85 -48.45 26.72
N GLU A 143 -14.93 -48.65 25.38
CA GLU A 143 -15.31 -49.91 24.64
C GLU A 143 -15.35 -49.65 23.10
N LYS A 144 -14.64 -50.42 22.23
CA LYS A 144 -15.00 -51.66 21.47
C LYS A 144 -16.00 -51.51 20.29
N THR A 145 -15.91 -52.19 19.13
CA THR A 145 -14.80 -52.73 18.30
C THR A 145 -15.35 -53.21 16.93
N LYS A 146 -14.56 -53.14 15.85
CA LYS A 146 -14.35 -54.11 14.71
C LYS A 146 -13.73 -53.39 13.48
N GLU A 147 -12.57 -53.76 12.91
CA GLU A 147 -12.18 -54.98 12.13
C GLU A 147 -12.77 -55.02 10.71
N THR A 148 -12.11 -55.33 9.58
CA THR A 148 -10.68 -55.50 9.12
C THR A 148 -10.63 -55.16 7.59
N LYS A 149 -9.61 -55.34 6.71
CA LYS A 149 -8.26 -55.99 6.65
C LYS A 149 -7.41 -55.27 5.52
N PRO A 150 -6.07 -55.45 5.38
CA PRO A 150 -5.21 -54.65 4.47
C PRO A 150 -4.38 -55.47 3.45
N GLU A 151 -3.55 -54.78 2.62
CA GLU A 151 -2.12 -55.07 2.30
C GLU A 151 -1.47 -53.81 1.64
N LYS A 152 -0.24 -53.36 1.95
CA LYS A 152 1.13 -53.83 1.54
C LYS A 152 1.36 -53.81 0.02
N THR A 153 2.48 -53.34 -0.56
CA THR A 153 3.74 -52.70 -0.07
C THR A 153 4.36 -51.86 -1.24
N LYS A 154 5.56 -51.25 -1.25
CA LYS A 154 6.79 -51.33 -0.42
C LYS A 154 7.57 -49.98 -0.38
N GLU A 155 8.83 -50.01 0.05
CA GLU A 155 9.76 -48.89 0.27
C GLU A 155 10.92 -48.87 -0.76
N THR A 156 11.60 -47.72 -0.89
CA THR A 156 13.09 -47.64 -1.01
C THR A 156 13.63 -46.26 -0.58
N LYS A 157 14.97 -46.11 -0.45
CA LYS A 157 15.64 -45.06 0.35
C LYS A 157 16.32 -43.93 -0.47
N PRO A 158 16.71 -42.80 0.18
CA PRO A 158 17.36 -41.64 -0.46
C PRO A 158 18.90 -41.67 -0.42
N GLU A 159 19.55 -40.75 -1.16
CA GLU A 159 21.01 -40.51 -1.14
C GLU A 159 21.34 -39.00 -0.93
N LYS A 160 22.60 -38.67 -0.55
CA LYS A 160 22.95 -37.40 0.10
C LYS A 160 24.42 -36.97 -0.09
N THR A 161 24.68 -35.97 -0.94
CA THR A 161 26.00 -35.34 -1.19
C THR A 161 25.79 -33.98 -1.90
N LYS A 162 26.66 -32.95 -1.80
CA LYS A 162 27.77 -32.62 -0.87
C LYS A 162 27.98 -31.09 -0.86
N GLU A 163 28.82 -30.56 0.01
CA GLU A 163 29.06 -29.11 0.19
C GLU A 163 30.21 -28.53 -0.67
N THR A 164 30.10 -27.26 -1.09
CA THR A 164 31.24 -26.36 -1.39
C THR A 164 30.89 -24.89 -1.08
N LYS A 165 31.89 -24.07 -0.75
CA LYS A 165 31.77 -22.63 -0.38
C LYS A 165 32.26 -21.70 -1.50
N PRO A 166 31.96 -20.37 -1.45
CA PRO A 166 32.11 -19.48 -2.60
C PRO A 166 33.52 -18.88 -2.75
N GLU A 167 33.87 -18.53 -3.99
CA GLU A 167 35.10 -17.81 -4.35
C GLU A 167 34.87 -16.29 -4.50
N LYS A 168 35.90 -15.49 -4.24
CA LYS A 168 35.93 -14.03 -4.45
C LYS A 168 37.03 -13.66 -5.44
N THR A 169 36.68 -13.09 -6.59
CA THR A 169 37.65 -12.47 -7.49
C THR A 169 37.66 -10.95 -7.32
N LYS A 170 38.80 -10.40 -6.87
CA LYS A 170 39.11 -8.97 -7.02
C LYS A 170 39.66 -8.73 -8.41
N ILE A 171 39.26 -7.63 -9.06
CA ILE A 171 40.05 -7.01 -10.14
C ILE A 171 40.58 -5.68 -9.60
N LYS A 172 41.87 -5.41 -9.86
CA LYS A 172 42.58 -4.25 -9.32
C LYS A 172 42.24 -2.96 -10.06
N SER A 173 42.42 -1.84 -9.36
CA SER A 173 42.72 -0.55 -9.97
C SER A 173 43.94 -0.63 -10.89
N LYS A 174 43.99 0.27 -11.88
CA LYS A 174 45.22 0.59 -12.62
C LYS A 174 45.32 2.11 -12.72
N GLU A 175 46.50 2.64 -12.47
CA GLU A 175 46.73 4.08 -12.27
C GLU A 175 46.89 4.85 -13.59
N VAL A 176 46.75 6.18 -13.46
CA VAL A 176 47.10 7.18 -14.46
C VAL A 176 48.61 7.18 -14.71
N LYS A 177 49.03 7.33 -15.98
CA LYS A 177 50.29 8.00 -16.31
C LYS A 177 50.29 8.50 -17.76
N ASN A 178 50.66 9.78 -17.89
CA ASN A 178 50.96 10.55 -19.11
C ASN A 178 49.88 10.56 -20.19
#